data_AF-A0A5N5WQF8-F1
#
_entry.id   AF-A0A5N5WQF8-F1
#
_cell.length_a   1.000
_cell.length_b   1.000
_cell.length_c   1.000
_cell.angle_alpha   90.00
_cell.angle_beta   90.00
_cell.angle_gamma   90.00
#
_symmetry.space_group_name_H-M   'P 1'
#
loop_
_entity.id
_entity.type
_entity.pdbx_description
1 polymer ?
#
loop_
_entity_poly.entity_id
_entity_poly.type
_entity_poly.pdbx_seq_one_letter_code
_entity_poly.pdbx_strand_id
1 'polypeptide(L)'
;MGRGPACDIVKYKERQWQQPERRSAGLATSTSSVSIPLPFPNSWLVDLFSTLPGVSEVPIVVSRLVFYWGTVFVPMTFPKEHAFNELAKTEMAVQSSFTDTGSFFGLMSMCAAHRAVLAGRHSDLQYAEASHRFLHDADYYVMKAKCIREMNIKLRNPILSLSNEAFGTIINLLTSALIVGLFDEARMHLRGLKRMVELRGGIADDGIHQSSMLAAILTTDIKAASGLMTQPVFPLAWDSPPVPVSIQERITPSCTSVLQRPGVAFFSNAHLSSHLLSILLVMCDIILYSQACNENPDILRPSDHGFFRNLNREVEQQLLSYVYSKPDMQGIPPFEAISRLHSVEAITRIASVCYLNHFLIVSPPSSGLGRALTKNLKQAIADCTWSSLSKEHYGLLAWALFVGAQSSAGQVERPWFVERLFPIALICGWNGWKQMSNVLIDYFYLPSTNETGWKSIWNETMT
;
A
#
# COMPACT_ATOMS: atom_id res chain seq x y z
N MET A 1 72.20 38.85 -28.59
CA MET A 1 73.04 37.63 -28.65
C MET A 1 72.82 36.89 -27.34
N GLY A 2 72.46 35.63 -27.21
CA GLY A 2 72.19 34.51 -28.10
C GLY A 2 72.12 33.25 -27.21
N ARG A 3 71.14 32.38 -27.46
CA ARG A 3 71.04 30.93 -27.14
C ARG A 3 71.17 30.44 -25.67
N GLY A 4 70.28 29.52 -25.30
CA GLY A 4 70.22 28.81 -24.00
C GLY A 4 71.38 27.82 -23.74
N PRO A 5 71.26 26.91 -22.74
CA PRO A 5 70.33 25.78 -22.87
C PRO A 5 69.58 25.34 -21.58
N ALA A 6 68.65 24.39 -21.78
CA ALA A 6 67.91 23.55 -20.82
C ALA A 6 68.86 22.60 -20.05
N CYS A 7 68.48 21.78 -19.06
CA CYS A 7 67.25 21.23 -18.51
C CYS A 7 67.67 20.61 -17.15
N ASP A 8 66.86 20.64 -16.09
CA ASP A 8 66.75 19.46 -15.21
C ASP A 8 65.51 19.51 -14.32
N ILE A 9 64.90 18.33 -14.26
CA ILE A 9 63.53 18.03 -13.86
C ILE A 9 63.56 17.53 -12.41
N VAL A 10 62.80 18.17 -11.51
CA VAL A 10 62.47 17.58 -10.20
C VAL A 10 61.00 17.17 -10.20
N LYS A 11 60.80 15.85 -10.18
CA LYS A 11 59.53 15.13 -10.19
C LYS A 11 58.74 15.37 -8.90
N TYR A 12 57.53 15.92 -9.01
CA TYR A 12 56.47 15.74 -8.00
C TYR A 12 55.65 14.49 -8.33
N LYS A 13 55.55 13.58 -7.36
CA LYS A 13 54.74 12.35 -7.43
C LYS A 13 53.26 12.70 -7.27
N GLU A 14 52.52 12.71 -8.37
CA GLU A 14 51.06 12.57 -8.34
C GLU A 14 50.69 11.10 -8.16
N ARG A 15 49.91 10.81 -7.11
CA ARG A 15 49.24 9.50 -6.94
C ARG A 15 48.04 9.47 -7.88
N GLN A 16 48.24 8.95 -9.09
CA GLN A 16 47.15 8.51 -9.95
C GLN A 16 46.43 7.33 -9.30
N TRP A 17 45.13 7.49 -9.10
CA TRP A 17 44.20 6.39 -8.85
C TRP A 17 44.15 5.51 -10.09
N GLN A 18 44.78 4.33 -10.01
CA GLN A 18 44.72 3.31 -11.05
C GLN A 18 43.30 2.74 -11.11
N GLN A 19 42.66 2.85 -12.28
CA GLN A 19 41.52 1.99 -12.64
C GLN A 19 41.99 0.53 -12.65
N PRO A 20 41.27 -0.40 -12.00
CA PRO A 20 41.53 -1.82 -12.19
C PRO A 20 41.05 -2.27 -13.58
N GLU A 21 41.95 -2.98 -14.25
CA GLU A 21 41.82 -3.55 -15.59
C GLU A 21 40.54 -4.38 -15.77
N ARG A 22 39.90 -4.21 -16.94
CA ARG A 22 38.92 -5.14 -17.49
C ARG A 22 39.54 -6.54 -17.58
N ARG A 23 39.21 -7.41 -16.63
CA ARG A 23 39.34 -8.86 -16.81
C ARG A 23 38.07 -9.39 -17.46
N SER A 24 38.18 -9.68 -18.75
CA SER A 24 37.32 -10.62 -19.47
C SER A 24 37.39 -11.99 -18.80
N ALA A 25 36.37 -12.33 -18.01
CA ALA A 25 36.19 -13.66 -17.43
C ALA A 25 35.35 -14.51 -18.38
N GLY A 26 35.89 -15.68 -18.72
CA GLY A 26 35.29 -16.66 -19.62
C GLY A 26 33.96 -17.20 -19.11
N LEU A 27 33.16 -17.61 -20.09
CA LEU A 27 31.86 -18.26 -19.96
C LEU A 27 31.99 -19.54 -19.13
N ALA A 28 31.67 -19.47 -17.83
CA ALA A 28 31.37 -20.64 -17.03
C ALA A 28 29.85 -20.82 -17.05
N THR A 29 29.38 -21.80 -17.82
CA THR A 29 27.99 -22.26 -17.84
C THR A 29 27.61 -22.83 -16.47
N SER A 30 27.14 -21.97 -15.56
CA SER A 30 26.39 -22.42 -14.38
C SER A 30 24.97 -22.70 -14.83
N THR A 31 24.60 -23.97 -14.92
CA THR A 31 23.21 -24.41 -15.04
C THR A 31 22.48 -24.04 -13.74
N SER A 32 22.01 -22.80 -13.62
CA SER A 32 20.98 -22.44 -12.66
C SER A 32 19.68 -23.02 -13.21
N SER A 33 19.16 -24.04 -12.53
CA SER A 33 17.83 -24.56 -12.80
C SER A 33 16.83 -23.43 -12.50
N VAL A 34 16.36 -22.77 -13.54
CA VAL A 34 15.17 -21.92 -13.49
C VAL A 34 14.03 -22.81 -12.99
N SER A 35 13.71 -22.67 -11.71
CA SER A 35 12.59 -23.38 -11.09
C SER A 35 11.33 -22.69 -11.59
N ILE A 36 10.70 -23.25 -12.61
CA ILE A 36 9.37 -22.84 -13.04
C ILE A 36 8.44 -23.08 -11.83
N PRO A 37 7.75 -22.06 -11.29
CA PRO A 37 6.84 -22.25 -10.18
C PRO A 37 5.73 -23.22 -10.57
N LEU A 38 5.51 -24.27 -9.77
CA LEU A 38 4.45 -25.25 -10.01
C LEU A 38 3.06 -24.58 -9.92
N PRO A 39 2.12 -24.89 -10.83
CA PRO A 39 0.77 -24.30 -10.80
C PRO A 39 0.00 -24.67 -9.53
N PHE A 40 -0.82 -23.74 -9.03
CA PHE A 40 -1.70 -23.94 -7.87
C PHE A 40 -2.71 -25.06 -8.17
N PRO A 41 -2.73 -26.17 -7.41
CA PRO A 41 -3.72 -27.20 -7.63
C PRO A 41 -5.11 -26.72 -7.17
N ASN A 42 -6.12 -26.79 -8.03
CA ASN A 42 -7.53 -26.61 -7.61
C ASN A 42 -7.93 -27.59 -6.48
N SER A 43 -7.18 -28.68 -6.31
CA SER A 43 -7.31 -29.63 -5.21
C SER A 43 -6.94 -29.06 -3.83
N TRP A 44 -6.40 -27.85 -3.70
CA TRP A 44 -6.21 -27.21 -2.39
C TRP A 44 -7.46 -26.47 -1.90
N LEU A 45 -8.38 -26.08 -2.80
CA LEU A 45 -9.70 -25.56 -2.41
C LEU A 45 -10.59 -26.66 -1.82
N VAL A 46 -10.27 -27.92 -2.12
CA VAL A 46 -10.92 -29.12 -1.60
C VAL A 46 -9.83 -30.10 -1.18
N ASP A 47 -9.34 -29.99 0.06
CA ASP A 47 -8.31 -30.88 0.61
C ASP A 47 -8.82 -32.31 0.84
N LEU A 48 -9.02 -33.03 -0.26
CA LEU A 48 -9.57 -34.39 -0.30
C LEU A 48 -8.73 -35.40 0.49
N PHE A 49 -7.44 -35.10 0.68
CA PHE A 49 -6.48 -35.99 1.32
C PHE A 49 -6.07 -35.55 2.73
N SER A 50 -6.70 -34.51 3.28
CA SER A 50 -6.37 -33.98 4.62
C SER A 50 -4.88 -33.66 4.81
N THR A 51 -4.29 -33.08 3.77
CA THR A 51 -2.86 -32.76 3.67
C THR A 51 -2.50 -31.39 4.22
N LEU A 52 -3.49 -30.53 4.47
CA LEU A 52 -3.25 -29.17 4.97
C LEU A 52 -2.94 -29.14 6.48
N PRO A 53 -2.12 -28.20 6.95
CA PRO A 53 -1.76 -28.11 8.36
C PRO A 53 -2.97 -27.90 9.28
N GLY A 54 -3.06 -28.68 10.35
CA GLY A 54 -4.12 -28.56 11.36
C GLY A 54 -5.49 -29.11 10.98
N VAL A 55 -5.65 -29.75 9.81
CA VAL A 55 -6.89 -30.43 9.40
C VAL A 55 -7.27 -31.56 10.36
N SER A 56 -6.29 -32.23 10.98
CA SER A 56 -6.54 -33.27 11.99
C SER A 56 -7.20 -32.74 13.27
N GLU A 57 -7.02 -31.46 13.60
CA GLU A 57 -7.53 -30.86 14.83
C GLU A 57 -8.82 -30.05 14.61
N VAL A 58 -8.90 -29.30 13.50
CA VAL A 58 -10.01 -28.37 13.21
C VAL A 58 -10.41 -28.42 11.72
N PRO A 59 -10.82 -29.59 11.18
CA PRO A 59 -10.98 -29.82 9.74
C PRO A 59 -11.99 -28.87 9.08
N ILE A 60 -13.17 -28.73 9.69
CA ILE A 60 -14.26 -27.91 9.15
C ILE A 60 -13.85 -26.43 9.07
N VAL A 61 -13.14 -25.93 10.09
CA VAL A 61 -12.69 -24.54 10.14
C VAL A 61 -11.66 -24.30 9.04
N VAL A 62 -10.68 -25.18 8.92
CA VAL A 62 -9.63 -25.09 7.89
C VAL A 62 -10.24 -25.10 6.49
N SER A 63 -11.10 -26.08 6.16
CA SER A 63 -11.72 -26.16 4.84
C SER A 63 -12.51 -24.89 4.50
N ARG A 64 -13.28 -24.34 5.45
CA ARG A 64 -14.05 -23.11 5.25
C ARG A 64 -13.16 -21.89 5.02
N LEU A 65 -12.04 -21.78 5.75
CA LEU A 65 -11.12 -20.64 5.63
C LEU A 65 -10.31 -20.71 4.32
N VAL A 66 -9.90 -21.89 3.89
CA VAL A 66 -9.22 -22.08 2.59
C VAL A 66 -10.17 -21.78 1.43
N PHE A 67 -11.42 -22.22 1.51
CA PHE A 67 -12.43 -21.85 0.53
C PHE A 67 -12.62 -20.32 0.49
N TYR A 68 -12.84 -19.71 1.66
CA TYR A 68 -12.98 -18.25 1.77
C TYR A 68 -11.78 -17.49 1.23
N TRP A 69 -10.56 -18.00 1.45
CA TRP A 69 -9.33 -17.42 0.94
C TRP A 69 -9.38 -17.26 -0.59
N GLY A 70 -9.71 -18.34 -1.30
CA GLY A 70 -9.74 -18.34 -2.77
C GLY A 70 -10.94 -17.59 -3.36
N THR A 71 -12.11 -17.65 -2.71
CA THR A 71 -13.35 -17.11 -3.29
C THR A 71 -13.70 -15.69 -2.86
N VAL A 72 -13.14 -15.20 -1.74
CA VAL A 72 -13.47 -13.87 -1.20
C VAL A 72 -12.22 -13.06 -0.90
N PHE A 73 -11.29 -13.58 -0.11
CA PHE A 73 -10.14 -12.80 0.36
C PHE A 73 -9.25 -12.32 -0.79
N VAL A 74 -8.79 -13.24 -1.65
CA VAL A 74 -7.92 -12.91 -2.79
C VAL A 74 -8.62 -11.98 -3.79
N PRO A 75 -9.85 -12.27 -4.29
CA PRO A 75 -10.53 -11.39 -5.23
C PRO A 75 -10.79 -9.98 -4.68
N MET A 76 -11.09 -9.84 -3.38
CA MET A 76 -11.32 -8.53 -2.77
C MET A 76 -10.03 -7.76 -2.51
N THR A 77 -8.93 -8.43 -2.18
CA THR A 77 -7.65 -7.78 -1.89
C THR A 77 -6.90 -7.37 -3.16
N PHE A 78 -7.00 -8.18 -4.22
CA PHE A 78 -6.28 -8.00 -5.48
C PHE A 78 -7.23 -8.00 -6.69
N PRO A 79 -8.21 -7.09 -6.76
CA PRO A 79 -9.29 -7.15 -7.75
C PRO A 79 -8.81 -7.08 -9.19
N LYS A 80 -7.71 -6.35 -9.45
CA LYS A 80 -7.13 -6.23 -10.78
C LYS A 80 -6.28 -7.42 -11.16
N GLU A 81 -5.44 -7.93 -10.26
CA GLU A 81 -4.60 -9.09 -10.56
C GLU A 81 -5.46 -10.34 -10.78
N HIS A 82 -6.57 -10.45 -10.05
CA HIS A 82 -7.57 -11.51 -10.24
C HIS A 82 -8.20 -11.51 -11.65
N ALA A 83 -8.39 -10.33 -12.27
CA ALA A 83 -9.02 -10.23 -13.57
C ALA A 83 -8.07 -10.58 -14.74
N PHE A 84 -6.76 -10.42 -14.55
CA PHE A 84 -5.78 -10.50 -15.64
C PHE A 84 -4.96 -11.80 -15.65
N ASN A 85 -4.72 -12.45 -14.51
CA ASN A 85 -3.83 -13.61 -14.49
C ASN A 85 -4.07 -14.58 -13.32
N GLU A 86 -4.54 -15.80 -13.63
CA GLU A 86 -4.59 -16.92 -12.68
C GLU A 86 -3.19 -17.27 -12.11
N LEU A 87 -2.09 -17.04 -12.85
CA LEU A 87 -0.72 -17.28 -12.37
C LEU A 87 -0.24 -16.24 -11.35
N ALA A 88 -0.77 -15.01 -11.37
CA ALA A 88 -0.45 -13.99 -10.36
C ALA A 88 -1.01 -14.37 -8.97
N LYS A 89 -2.06 -15.23 -8.93
CA LYS A 89 -2.56 -15.85 -7.68
C LYS A 89 -1.47 -16.65 -6.96
N THR A 90 -0.49 -17.16 -7.69
CA THR A 90 0.55 -18.10 -7.21
C THR A 90 1.78 -17.40 -6.63
N GLU A 91 2.18 -16.26 -7.19
CA GLU A 91 3.48 -15.63 -6.89
C GLU A 91 3.47 -14.71 -5.65
N MET A 92 2.34 -14.11 -5.29
CA MET A 92 2.34 -12.96 -4.36
C MET A 92 2.30 -13.29 -2.86
N ALA A 93 1.81 -14.46 -2.44
CA ALA A 93 1.71 -14.80 -1.01
C ALA A 93 1.47 -16.29 -0.68
N VAL A 94 1.39 -17.15 -1.71
CA VAL A 94 0.53 -18.34 -1.61
C VAL A 94 1.32 -19.63 -1.57
N GLN A 95 2.35 -19.83 -2.40
CA GLN A 95 3.07 -21.11 -2.39
C GLN A 95 3.68 -21.43 -1.02
N SER A 96 4.35 -20.47 -0.36
CA SER A 96 4.97 -20.72 0.95
C SER A 96 3.94 -20.90 2.08
N SER A 97 2.81 -20.20 2.00
CA SER A 97 1.77 -20.24 3.05
C SER A 97 1.06 -21.60 3.11
N PHE A 98 1.05 -22.39 2.04
CA PHE A 98 0.47 -23.74 2.04
C PHE A 98 1.51 -24.84 2.28
N THR A 99 2.81 -24.52 2.28
CA THR A 99 3.90 -25.48 2.54
C THR A 99 4.45 -25.41 3.96
N ASP A 100 4.35 -24.26 4.63
CA ASP A 100 4.80 -24.06 6.02
C ASP A 100 3.62 -23.93 6.99
N THR A 101 3.68 -24.64 8.11
CA THR A 101 2.60 -24.72 9.11
C THR A 101 2.32 -23.37 9.78
N GLY A 102 3.37 -22.59 10.11
CA GLY A 102 3.19 -21.27 10.74
C GLY A 102 2.58 -20.25 9.77
N SER A 103 3.10 -20.20 8.55
CA SER A 103 2.60 -19.34 7.48
C SER A 103 1.15 -19.70 7.14
N PHE A 104 0.80 -20.99 7.11
CA PHE A 104 -0.57 -21.47 6.91
C PHE A 104 -1.53 -20.96 7.97
N PHE A 105 -1.22 -21.20 9.26
CA PHE A 105 -2.08 -20.71 10.34
C PHE A 105 -2.17 -19.18 10.36
N GLY A 106 -1.09 -18.48 9.98
CA GLY A 106 -1.11 -17.04 9.77
C GLY A 106 -2.09 -16.61 8.67
N LEU A 107 -2.08 -17.27 7.51
CA LEU A 107 -3.01 -17.01 6.42
C LEU A 107 -4.46 -17.29 6.82
N MET A 108 -4.70 -18.39 7.52
CA MET A 108 -6.03 -18.72 8.04
C MET A 108 -6.52 -17.69 9.07
N SER A 109 -5.61 -17.17 9.92
CA SER A 109 -5.91 -16.06 10.84
C SER A 109 -6.29 -14.79 10.10
N MET A 110 -5.60 -14.44 9.01
CA MET A 110 -5.97 -13.31 8.15
C MET A 110 -7.36 -13.49 7.53
N CYS A 111 -7.66 -14.69 7.02
CA CYS A 111 -8.95 -15.00 6.41
C CYS A 111 -10.09 -14.93 7.42
N ALA A 112 -9.89 -15.49 8.62
CA ALA A 112 -10.86 -15.41 9.71
C ALA A 112 -11.09 -13.95 10.14
N ALA A 113 -10.01 -13.16 10.27
CA ALA A 113 -10.08 -11.74 10.59
C ALA A 113 -10.89 -10.97 9.54
N HIS A 114 -10.56 -11.14 8.26
CA HIS A 114 -11.20 -10.46 7.15
C HIS A 114 -12.68 -10.80 7.06
N ARG A 115 -13.03 -12.09 7.19
CA ARG A 115 -14.42 -12.57 7.20
C ARG A 115 -15.22 -11.98 8.35
N ALA A 116 -14.66 -11.96 9.56
CA ALA A 116 -15.33 -11.39 10.73
C ALA A 116 -15.56 -9.90 10.58
N VAL A 117 -14.57 -9.18 10.06
CA VAL A 117 -14.62 -7.75 9.78
C VAL A 117 -15.71 -7.40 8.77
N LEU A 118 -15.77 -8.11 7.63
CA LEU A 118 -16.81 -7.88 6.63
C LEU A 118 -18.21 -8.21 7.14
N ALA A 119 -18.33 -9.14 8.09
CA ALA A 119 -19.59 -9.50 8.72
C ALA A 119 -19.97 -8.58 9.90
N GLY A 120 -19.24 -7.49 10.15
CA GLY A 120 -19.51 -6.57 11.25
C GLY A 120 -19.29 -7.17 12.65
N ARG A 121 -18.48 -8.23 12.77
CA ARG A 121 -18.19 -8.91 14.05
C ARG A 121 -16.99 -8.28 14.78
N HIS A 122 -16.97 -6.95 14.90
CA HIS A 122 -15.91 -6.22 15.61
C HIS A 122 -16.49 -5.20 16.59
N SER A 123 -15.78 -4.99 17.71
CA SER A 123 -16.22 -4.13 18.81
C SER A 123 -16.47 -2.68 18.41
N ASP A 124 -15.86 -2.18 17.33
CA ASP A 124 -16.02 -0.78 16.89
C ASP A 124 -17.44 -0.44 16.40
N LEU A 125 -18.32 -1.43 16.21
CA LEU A 125 -19.76 -1.22 15.94
C LEU A 125 -20.61 -1.16 17.22
N GLN A 126 -20.04 -1.55 18.36
CA GLN A 126 -20.67 -1.42 19.66
C GLN A 126 -20.16 -0.12 20.28
N TYR A 127 -21.08 0.76 20.66
CA TYR A 127 -20.87 2.15 21.15
C TYR A 127 -19.96 2.33 22.39
N ALA A 128 -19.13 1.35 22.77
CA ALA A 128 -18.27 1.44 23.93
C ALA A 128 -16.87 1.92 23.54
N GLU A 129 -16.42 3.02 24.14
CA GLU A 129 -15.02 3.46 24.27
C GLU A 129 -14.20 2.41 25.05
N ALA A 130 -14.16 1.17 24.58
CA ALA A 130 -13.38 0.13 25.21
C ALA A 130 -11.91 0.28 24.76
N SER A 131 -11.02 0.40 25.75
CA SER A 131 -9.57 0.36 25.60
C SER A 131 -9.03 -0.90 24.93
N HIS A 132 -9.89 -1.90 24.67
CA HIS A 132 -9.55 -3.17 24.08
C HIS A 132 -10.49 -3.45 22.90
N ARG A 133 -9.93 -3.43 21.68
CA ARG A 133 -10.63 -3.84 20.47
C ARG A 133 -10.72 -5.36 20.44
N PHE A 134 -11.93 -5.88 20.28
CA PHE A 134 -12.18 -7.32 20.21
C PHE A 134 -12.83 -7.70 18.88
N LEU A 135 -12.46 -8.87 18.37
CA LEU A 135 -13.07 -9.46 17.20
C LEU A 135 -13.92 -10.65 17.64
N HIS A 136 -15.21 -10.66 17.32
CA HIS A 136 -16.12 -11.73 17.71
C HIS A 136 -16.05 -12.89 16.70
N ASP A 137 -14.90 -13.57 16.64
CA ASP A 137 -14.67 -14.73 15.77
C ASP A 137 -13.69 -15.72 16.43
N ALA A 138 -14.18 -16.89 16.83
CA ALA A 138 -13.35 -17.90 17.51
C ALA A 138 -12.27 -18.47 16.59
N ASP A 139 -12.57 -18.62 15.29
CA ASP A 139 -11.61 -19.17 14.32
C ASP A 139 -10.37 -18.28 14.22
N TYR A 140 -10.56 -16.95 14.27
CA TYR A 140 -9.45 -15.99 14.32
C TYR A 140 -8.48 -16.29 15.47
N TYR A 141 -8.99 -16.41 16.70
CA TYR A 141 -8.14 -16.64 17.86
C TYR A 141 -7.49 -18.02 17.85
N VAL A 142 -8.20 -19.06 17.39
CA VAL A 142 -7.64 -20.42 17.26
C VAL A 142 -6.48 -20.43 16.26
N MET A 143 -6.67 -19.85 15.07
CA MET A 143 -5.64 -19.82 14.03
C MET A 143 -4.46 -18.93 14.43
N LYS A 144 -4.73 -17.78 15.04
CA LYS A 144 -3.70 -16.88 15.57
C LYS A 144 -2.86 -17.56 16.64
N ALA A 145 -3.48 -18.24 17.60
CA ALA A 145 -2.76 -18.94 18.67
C ALA A 145 -1.85 -20.04 18.12
N LYS A 146 -2.34 -20.81 17.14
CA LYS A 146 -1.54 -21.82 16.43
C LYS A 146 -0.36 -21.18 15.69
N CYS A 147 -0.60 -20.08 14.97
CA CYS A 147 0.45 -19.32 14.28
C CYS A 147 1.54 -18.82 15.24
N ILE A 148 1.16 -18.23 16.38
CA ILE A 148 2.10 -17.78 17.42
C ILE A 148 2.90 -18.95 17.98
N ARG A 149 2.27 -20.11 18.20
CA ARG A 149 2.95 -21.33 18.67
C ARG A 149 4.04 -21.77 17.68
N GLU A 150 3.71 -21.81 16.40
CA GLU A 150 4.67 -22.14 15.34
C GLU A 150 5.82 -21.14 15.26
N MET A 151 5.52 -19.84 15.36
CA MET A 151 6.56 -18.81 15.38
C MET A 151 7.50 -19.01 16.57
N ASN A 152 6.97 -19.30 17.75
CA ASN A 152 7.78 -19.58 18.95
C ASN A 152 8.66 -20.83 18.78
N ILE A 153 8.18 -21.86 18.10
CA ILE A 153 8.97 -23.06 17.78
C ILE A 153 10.13 -22.67 16.85
N LYS A 154 9.85 -21.92 15.77
CA LYS A 154 10.87 -21.44 14.83
C LYS A 154 11.93 -20.57 15.51
N LEU A 155 11.52 -19.65 16.38
CA LEU A 155 12.45 -18.75 17.09
C LEU A 155 13.39 -19.48 18.06
N ARG A 156 13.00 -20.65 18.58
CA ARG A 156 13.87 -21.49 19.43
C ARG A 156 14.92 -22.26 18.65
N ASN A 157 14.77 -22.37 17.33
CA ASN A 157 15.72 -23.06 16.47
C ASN A 157 16.55 -22.03 15.69
N PRO A 158 17.87 -21.91 15.93
CA PRO A 158 18.73 -20.95 15.24
C PRO A 158 18.72 -21.05 13.71
N ILE A 159 18.43 -22.23 13.16
CA ILE A 159 18.35 -22.45 11.71
C ILE A 159 17.03 -21.91 11.15
N LEU A 160 15.93 -22.06 11.90
CA LEU A 160 14.60 -21.68 11.43
C LEU A 160 14.23 -20.23 11.77
N SER A 161 14.87 -19.63 12.78
CA SER A 161 14.49 -18.31 13.31
C SER A 161 14.59 -17.17 12.28
N LEU A 162 15.42 -17.32 11.25
CA LEU A 162 15.59 -16.38 10.14
C LEU A 162 15.20 -16.97 8.77
N SER A 163 14.52 -18.13 8.76
CA SER A 163 14.04 -18.80 7.54
C SER A 163 12.92 -18.01 6.85
N ASN A 164 12.69 -18.25 5.55
CA ASN A 164 11.62 -17.58 4.81
C ASN A 164 10.23 -17.83 5.41
N GLU A 165 10.06 -19.01 5.98
CA GLU A 165 8.87 -19.49 6.67
C GLU A 165 8.63 -18.71 7.97
N ALA A 166 9.68 -18.38 8.73
CA ALA A 166 9.56 -17.51 9.91
C ALA A 166 9.14 -16.09 9.53
N PHE A 167 9.70 -15.54 8.45
CA PHE A 167 9.30 -14.23 7.92
C PHE A 167 7.83 -14.25 7.45
N GLY A 168 7.42 -15.27 6.69
CA GLY A 168 6.02 -15.44 6.29
C GLY A 168 5.06 -15.51 7.49
N THR A 169 5.45 -16.26 8.53
CA THR A 169 4.67 -16.39 9.77
C THR A 169 4.44 -15.04 10.47
N ILE A 170 5.51 -14.23 10.68
CA ILE A 170 5.39 -12.93 11.36
C ILE A 170 4.67 -11.88 10.51
N ILE A 171 4.87 -11.88 9.18
CA ILE A 171 4.18 -11.01 8.22
C ILE A 171 2.68 -11.27 8.26
N ASN A 172 2.27 -12.54 8.32
CA ASN A 172 0.86 -12.91 8.40
C ASN A 172 0.24 -12.50 9.76
N LEU A 173 0.97 -12.61 10.88
CA LEU A 173 0.52 -12.10 12.18
C LEU A 173 0.34 -10.57 12.17
N LEU A 174 1.31 -9.85 11.62
CA LEU A 174 1.26 -8.40 11.43
C LEU A 174 0.04 -8.00 10.60
N THR A 175 -0.14 -8.60 9.43
CA THR A 175 -1.26 -8.31 8.53
C THR A 175 -2.60 -8.64 9.17
N SER A 176 -2.69 -9.76 9.89
CA SER A 176 -3.88 -10.13 10.64
C SER A 176 -4.23 -9.09 11.72
N ALA A 177 -3.24 -8.55 12.43
CA ALA A 177 -3.45 -7.45 13.38
C ALA A 177 -3.94 -6.16 12.68
N LEU A 178 -3.41 -5.83 11.49
CA LEU A 178 -3.86 -4.68 10.68
C LEU A 178 -5.31 -4.82 10.20
N ILE A 179 -5.71 -6.02 9.74
CA ILE A 179 -7.09 -6.29 9.31
C ILE A 179 -8.08 -6.05 10.44
N VAL A 180 -7.73 -6.44 11.67
CA VAL A 180 -8.59 -6.21 12.85
C VAL A 180 -8.52 -4.77 13.35
N GLY A 181 -7.36 -4.13 13.23
CA GLY A 181 -7.08 -2.79 13.75
C GLY A 181 -6.40 -2.82 15.13
N LEU A 182 -5.67 -3.89 15.45
CA LEU A 182 -4.88 -4.03 16.68
C LEU A 182 -3.50 -3.39 16.47
N PHE A 183 -3.45 -2.06 16.40
CA PHE A 183 -2.22 -1.34 16.00
C PHE A 183 -1.05 -1.48 16.99
N ASP A 184 -1.32 -1.64 18.28
CA ASP A 184 -0.26 -1.93 19.26
C ASP A 184 0.38 -3.29 19.02
N GLU A 185 -0.45 -4.28 18.68
CA GLU A 185 0.02 -5.60 18.29
C GLU A 185 0.75 -5.58 16.94
N ALA A 186 0.22 -4.87 15.95
CA ALA A 186 0.91 -4.65 14.69
C ALA A 186 2.30 -4.03 14.92
N ARG A 187 2.42 -3.04 15.82
CA ARG A 187 3.72 -2.44 16.18
C ARG A 187 4.65 -3.43 16.88
N MET A 188 4.14 -4.36 17.69
CA MET A 188 4.95 -5.44 18.27
C MET A 188 5.51 -6.37 17.19
N HIS A 189 4.65 -6.85 16.28
CA HIS A 189 5.07 -7.74 15.19
C HIS A 189 6.02 -7.05 14.22
N LEU A 190 5.78 -5.78 13.87
CA LEU A 190 6.66 -4.99 13.01
C LEU A 190 8.04 -4.77 13.62
N ARG A 191 8.13 -4.53 14.94
CA ARG A 191 9.42 -4.47 15.64
C ARG A 191 10.17 -5.80 15.57
N GLY A 192 9.47 -6.92 15.75
CA GLY A 192 10.02 -8.26 15.57
C GLY A 192 10.54 -8.48 14.15
N LEU A 193 9.73 -8.15 13.15
CA LEU A 193 10.10 -8.24 11.74
C LEU A 193 11.33 -7.38 11.40
N LYS A 194 11.38 -6.12 11.84
CA LYS A 194 12.55 -5.25 11.68
C LYS A 194 13.81 -5.90 12.24
N ARG A 195 13.72 -6.46 13.45
CA ARG A 195 14.86 -7.13 14.08
C ARG A 195 15.30 -8.36 13.27
N MET A 196 14.37 -9.14 12.73
CA MET A 196 14.69 -10.27 11.86
C MET A 196 15.39 -9.83 10.58
N VAL A 197 14.93 -8.76 9.93
CA VAL A 197 15.59 -8.17 8.75
C VAL A 197 17.02 -7.74 9.07
N GLU A 198 17.23 -7.02 10.17
CA GLU A 198 18.57 -6.59 10.62
C GLU A 198 19.51 -7.78 10.84
N LEU A 199 19.02 -8.83 11.51
CA LEU A 199 19.81 -10.04 11.79
C LEU A 199 20.15 -10.85 10.54
N ARG A 200 19.35 -10.73 9.49
CA ARG A 200 19.54 -11.44 8.21
C ARG A 200 20.44 -10.69 7.23
N GLY A 201 20.94 -9.50 7.59
CA GLY A 201 21.85 -8.70 6.74
C GLY A 201 21.29 -7.35 6.31
N GLY A 202 20.05 -7.02 6.69
CA GLY A 202 19.39 -5.77 6.32
C GLY A 202 18.48 -5.91 5.09
N ILE A 203 17.72 -4.85 4.79
CA ILE A 203 16.67 -4.88 3.75
C ILE A 203 17.24 -5.01 2.32
N ALA A 204 18.51 -4.62 2.13
CA ALA A 204 19.22 -4.68 0.86
C ALA A 204 20.01 -6.00 0.67
N ASP A 205 19.91 -6.95 1.62
CA ASP A 205 20.54 -8.27 1.47
C ASP A 205 19.95 -9.03 0.27
N ASP A 206 20.81 -9.65 -0.54
CA ASP A 206 20.42 -10.36 -1.76
C ASP A 206 19.39 -11.47 -1.49
N GLY A 207 19.51 -12.17 -0.34
CA GLY A 207 18.60 -13.24 0.05
C GLY A 207 17.19 -12.75 0.37
N ILE A 208 17.03 -11.48 0.76
CA ILE A 208 15.73 -10.83 0.93
C ILE A 208 15.28 -10.23 -0.40
N HIS A 209 16.17 -9.50 -1.09
CA HIS A 209 15.87 -8.72 -2.28
C HIS A 209 15.39 -9.57 -3.46
N GLN A 210 15.98 -10.76 -3.65
CA GLN A 210 15.63 -11.66 -4.75
C GLN A 210 14.39 -12.54 -4.45
N SER A 211 13.82 -12.42 -3.25
CA SER A 211 12.67 -13.21 -2.82
C SER A 211 11.36 -12.40 -2.87
N SER A 212 10.22 -13.08 -3.01
CA SER A 212 8.89 -12.47 -2.88
C SER A 212 8.63 -11.85 -1.49
N MET A 213 9.52 -12.13 -0.52
CA MET A 213 9.45 -11.60 0.84
C MET A 213 9.70 -10.11 0.92
N LEU A 214 10.63 -9.54 0.14
CA LEU A 214 10.89 -8.09 0.15
C LEU A 214 9.59 -7.33 -0.10
N ALA A 215 8.82 -7.80 -1.09
CA ALA A 215 7.54 -7.22 -1.41
C ALA A 215 6.56 -7.27 -0.22
N ALA A 216 6.46 -8.40 0.47
CA ALA A 216 5.57 -8.56 1.62
C ALA A 216 6.02 -7.72 2.85
N ILE A 217 7.33 -7.64 3.11
CA ILE A 217 7.90 -6.81 4.18
C ILE A 217 7.52 -5.34 3.95
N LEU A 218 7.80 -4.82 2.76
CA LEU A 218 7.55 -3.41 2.45
C LEU A 218 6.05 -3.10 2.44
N THR A 219 5.23 -3.96 1.84
CA THR A 219 3.77 -3.76 1.85
C THR A 219 3.22 -3.71 3.27
N THR A 220 3.62 -4.62 4.15
CA THR A 220 3.10 -4.65 5.53
C THR A 220 3.57 -3.48 6.39
N ASP A 221 4.83 -3.05 6.23
CA ASP A 221 5.35 -1.84 6.87
C ASP A 221 4.60 -0.59 6.41
N ILE A 222 4.46 -0.40 5.09
CA ILE A 222 3.75 0.74 4.51
C ILE A 222 2.28 0.75 4.97
N LYS A 223 1.57 -0.38 4.94
CA LYS A 223 0.17 -0.43 5.40
C LYS A 223 0.03 -0.14 6.90
N ALA A 224 0.98 -0.60 7.73
CA ALA A 224 1.01 -0.24 9.15
C ALA A 224 1.24 1.27 9.34
N ALA A 225 2.20 1.83 8.62
CA ALA A 225 2.53 3.24 8.64
C ALA A 225 1.37 4.12 8.11
N SER A 226 0.66 3.69 7.07
CA SER A 226 -0.56 4.33 6.56
C SER A 226 -1.66 4.40 7.61
N GLY A 227 -1.95 3.30 8.32
CA GLY A 227 -2.97 3.32 9.37
C GLY A 227 -2.61 4.23 10.56
N LEU A 228 -1.32 4.33 10.88
CA LEU A 228 -0.80 5.16 11.98
C LEU A 228 -0.45 6.59 11.56
N MET A 229 -0.44 6.90 10.26
CA MET A 229 0.08 8.14 9.68
C MET A 229 1.50 8.49 10.15
N THR A 230 2.37 7.46 10.22
CA THR A 230 3.77 7.58 10.63
C THR A 230 4.73 7.29 9.48
N GLN A 231 6.02 7.56 9.68
CA GLN A 231 7.06 7.10 8.75
C GLN A 231 7.15 5.56 8.73
N PRO A 232 7.28 4.92 7.55
CA PRO A 232 7.63 3.51 7.45
C PRO A 232 8.98 3.21 8.10
N VAL A 233 9.14 2.01 8.65
CA VAL A 233 10.34 1.57 9.35
C VAL A 233 11.49 1.27 8.39
N PHE A 234 11.19 0.74 7.20
CA PHE A 234 12.19 0.43 6.19
C PHE A 234 12.30 1.59 5.17
N PRO A 235 13.51 2.09 4.90
CA PRO A 235 13.70 3.16 3.93
C PRO A 235 13.51 2.67 2.49
N LEU A 236 13.15 3.59 1.58
CA LEU A 236 13.34 3.38 0.14
C LEU A 236 14.85 3.34 -0.09
N ALA A 237 15.40 2.15 -0.32
CA ALA A 237 16.83 1.98 -0.54
C ALA A 237 17.26 2.31 -1.98
N TRP A 238 16.31 2.69 -2.85
CA TRP A 238 16.55 2.92 -4.27
C TRP A 238 15.83 4.17 -4.76
N ASP A 239 16.41 4.79 -5.79
CA ASP A 239 15.77 5.86 -6.54
C ASP A 239 14.59 5.29 -7.35
N SER A 240 13.41 5.89 -7.21
CA SER A 240 12.24 5.52 -8.00
C SER A 240 12.45 5.95 -9.45
N PRO A 241 12.60 5.03 -10.42
CA PRO A 241 12.75 5.41 -11.81
C PRO A 241 11.43 6.01 -12.32
N PRO A 242 11.48 7.02 -13.22
CA PRO A 242 10.28 7.53 -13.84
C PRO A 242 9.57 6.42 -14.62
N VAL A 243 8.25 6.57 -14.80
CA VAL A 243 7.48 5.63 -15.61
C VAL A 243 8.06 5.60 -17.03
N PRO A 244 8.46 4.42 -17.55
CA PRO A 244 9.02 4.31 -18.89
C PRO A 244 8.10 4.89 -19.95
N VAL A 245 8.65 5.62 -20.93
CA VAL A 245 7.88 6.26 -22.02
C VAL A 245 6.96 5.26 -22.72
N SER A 246 7.44 4.04 -22.99
CA SER A 246 6.60 3.00 -23.61
C SER A 246 5.37 2.63 -22.77
N ILE A 247 5.46 2.66 -21.43
CA ILE A 247 4.32 2.44 -20.53
C ILE A 247 3.40 3.66 -20.57
N GLN A 248 3.97 4.88 -20.52
CA GLN A 248 3.21 6.13 -20.62
C GLN A 248 2.36 6.17 -21.90
N GLU A 249 2.93 5.80 -23.05
CA GLU A 249 2.21 5.73 -24.33
C GLU A 249 1.00 4.78 -24.29
N ARG A 250 1.07 3.70 -23.49
CA ARG A 250 -0.03 2.71 -23.35
C ARG A 250 -1.13 3.16 -22.40
N ILE A 251 -0.79 3.90 -21.36
CA ILE A 251 -1.75 4.35 -20.34
C ILE A 251 -2.34 5.73 -20.64
N THR A 252 -1.70 6.51 -21.52
CA THR A 252 -2.16 7.86 -21.86
C THR A 252 -3.51 7.78 -22.58
N PRO A 253 -4.54 8.48 -22.09
CA PRO A 253 -5.86 8.43 -22.69
C PRO A 253 -5.86 9.15 -24.05
N SER A 254 -6.82 8.77 -24.92
CA SER A 254 -6.97 9.40 -26.24
C SER A 254 -7.18 10.91 -26.14
N CYS A 255 -6.79 11.64 -27.20
CA CYS A 255 -6.78 13.10 -27.17
C CYS A 255 -8.16 13.77 -27.01
N THR A 256 -9.23 13.01 -27.17
CA THR A 256 -10.62 13.43 -27.00
C THR A 256 -11.20 13.09 -25.62
N SER A 257 -10.43 12.41 -24.77
CA SER A 257 -10.88 11.99 -23.45
C SER A 257 -10.92 13.16 -22.48
N VAL A 258 -11.97 13.20 -21.64
CA VAL A 258 -12.06 14.14 -20.50
C VAL A 258 -10.98 13.90 -19.45
N LEU A 259 -10.28 12.76 -19.52
CA LEU A 259 -9.18 12.37 -18.63
C LEU A 259 -7.79 12.81 -19.11
N GLN A 260 -7.70 13.81 -19.99
CA GLN A 260 -6.39 14.37 -20.37
C GLN A 260 -5.67 15.11 -19.24
N ARG A 261 -6.37 15.47 -18.15
CA ARG A 261 -5.87 16.39 -17.11
C ARG A 261 -6.13 15.92 -15.66
N PRO A 262 -5.94 14.64 -15.30
CA PRO A 262 -6.17 14.20 -13.93
C PRO A 262 -5.24 14.96 -12.99
N GLY A 263 -5.80 15.53 -11.94
CA GLY A 263 -5.02 16.24 -10.91
C GLY A 263 -4.51 17.64 -11.28
N VAL A 264 -4.88 18.22 -12.42
CA VAL A 264 -4.44 19.58 -12.82
C VAL A 264 -4.75 20.65 -11.77
N ALA A 265 -5.87 20.51 -11.04
CA ALA A 265 -6.25 21.45 -9.99
C ALA A 265 -5.31 21.42 -8.78
N PHE A 266 -4.61 20.30 -8.52
CA PHE A 266 -3.59 20.26 -7.47
C PHE A 266 -2.39 21.17 -7.82
N PHE A 267 -1.93 21.16 -9.06
CA PHE A 267 -0.75 21.94 -9.48
C PHE A 267 -0.96 23.45 -9.49
N SER A 268 -2.21 23.89 -9.47
CA SER A 268 -2.56 25.32 -9.34
C SER A 268 -2.66 25.78 -7.88
N ASN A 269 -2.53 24.88 -6.90
CA ASN A 269 -2.69 25.20 -5.49
C ASN A 269 -1.37 25.63 -4.84
N ALA A 270 -1.26 26.91 -4.48
CA ALA A 270 -0.05 27.50 -3.90
C ALA A 270 0.32 26.96 -2.50
N HIS A 271 -0.61 26.29 -1.81
CA HIS A 271 -0.36 25.73 -0.49
C HIS A 271 0.16 24.29 -0.52
N LEU A 272 0.27 23.68 -1.70
CA LEU A 272 0.86 22.36 -1.85
C LEU A 272 2.36 22.48 -2.13
N SER A 273 3.16 21.81 -1.32
CA SER A 273 4.62 21.81 -1.49
C SER A 273 5.02 21.14 -2.81
N SER A 274 6.15 21.58 -3.38
CA SER A 274 6.71 20.97 -4.61
C SER A 274 6.95 19.47 -4.48
N HIS A 275 7.29 19.00 -3.27
CA HIS A 275 7.49 17.59 -2.98
C HIS A 275 6.17 16.81 -3.08
N LEU A 276 5.09 17.31 -2.46
CA LEU A 276 3.78 16.68 -2.60
C LEU A 276 3.29 16.70 -4.04
N LEU A 277 3.45 17.82 -4.76
CA LEU A 277 3.09 17.91 -6.17
C LEU A 277 3.86 16.90 -7.05
N SER A 278 5.14 16.68 -6.78
CA SER A 278 5.93 15.64 -7.47
C SER A 278 5.37 14.24 -7.22
N ILE A 279 4.94 13.94 -5.99
CA ILE A 279 4.33 12.65 -5.65
C ILE A 279 2.96 12.50 -6.34
N LEU A 280 2.15 13.55 -6.35
CA LEU A 280 0.84 13.55 -7.01
C LEU A 280 0.97 13.37 -8.53
N LEU A 281 2.02 13.89 -9.16
CA LEU A 281 2.30 13.67 -10.58
C LEU A 281 2.50 12.18 -10.89
N VAL A 282 3.31 11.48 -10.10
CA VAL A 282 3.51 10.02 -10.26
C VAL A 282 2.21 9.27 -9.97
N MET A 283 1.41 9.75 -9.01
CA MET A 283 0.10 9.20 -8.72
C MET A 283 -0.88 9.32 -9.91
N CYS A 284 -0.76 10.36 -10.75
CA CYS A 284 -1.52 10.45 -12.00
C CYS A 284 -1.26 9.24 -12.91
N ASP A 285 -0.01 8.78 -13.04
CA ASP A 285 0.32 7.62 -13.86
C ASP A 285 -0.35 6.34 -13.32
N ILE A 286 -0.39 6.16 -11.99
CA ILE A 286 -1.10 5.03 -11.35
C ILE A 286 -2.60 5.06 -11.68
N ILE A 287 -3.19 6.26 -11.67
CA ILE A 287 -4.60 6.50 -11.98
C ILE A 287 -4.89 6.23 -13.45
N LEU A 288 -4.04 6.70 -14.37
CA LEU A 288 -4.18 6.43 -15.80
C LEU A 288 -3.99 4.95 -16.13
N TYR A 289 -3.02 4.30 -15.49
CA TYR A 289 -2.89 2.85 -15.57
C TYR A 289 -4.16 2.13 -15.08
N SER A 290 -4.77 2.62 -13.99
CA SER A 290 -6.05 2.09 -13.52
C SER A 290 -7.15 2.19 -14.56
N GLN A 291 -7.22 3.31 -15.27
CA GLN A 291 -8.16 3.53 -16.35
C GLN A 291 -7.91 2.54 -17.50
N ALA A 292 -6.66 2.40 -17.93
CA ALA A 292 -6.27 1.49 -18.99
C ALA A 292 -6.65 0.03 -18.65
N CYS A 293 -6.48 -0.39 -17.39
CA CYS A 293 -6.93 -1.72 -16.95
C CYS A 293 -8.45 -1.94 -17.14
N ASN A 294 -9.26 -0.90 -16.96
CA ASN A 294 -10.71 -1.01 -17.02
C ASN A 294 -11.26 -0.87 -18.45
N GLU A 295 -10.64 -0.02 -19.27
CA GLU A 295 -11.14 0.29 -20.62
C GLU A 295 -10.58 -0.62 -21.71
N ASN A 296 -9.27 -0.92 -21.65
CA ASN A 296 -8.59 -1.70 -22.68
C ASN A 296 -7.47 -2.55 -22.05
N PRO A 297 -7.82 -3.63 -21.34
CA PRO A 297 -6.85 -4.50 -20.66
C PRO A 297 -5.76 -5.04 -21.59
N ASP A 298 -6.10 -5.32 -22.85
CA ASP A 298 -5.22 -5.98 -23.83
C ASP A 298 -4.01 -5.14 -24.25
N ILE A 299 -4.05 -3.82 -24.02
CA ILE A 299 -2.91 -2.94 -24.31
C ILE A 299 -1.77 -3.17 -23.33
N LEU A 300 -2.06 -3.62 -22.09
CA LEU A 300 -1.11 -3.72 -21.00
C LEU A 300 -0.33 -5.04 -21.07
N ARG A 301 0.94 -4.98 -20.67
CA ARG A 301 1.79 -6.17 -20.56
C ARG A 301 1.77 -6.72 -19.13
N PRO A 302 1.99 -8.03 -18.92
CA PRO A 302 2.09 -8.59 -17.57
C PRO A 302 3.15 -7.90 -16.69
N SER A 303 4.26 -7.45 -17.30
CA SER A 303 5.31 -6.69 -16.61
C SER A 303 4.85 -5.33 -16.08
N ASP A 304 3.85 -4.72 -16.73
CA ASP A 304 3.34 -3.40 -16.36
C ASP A 304 2.63 -3.48 -15.00
N HIS A 305 1.91 -4.57 -14.72
CA HIS A 305 1.26 -4.79 -13.42
C HIS A 305 2.28 -4.84 -12.28
N GLY A 306 3.38 -5.57 -12.47
CA GLY A 306 4.45 -5.65 -11.48
C GLY A 306 5.13 -4.29 -11.24
N PHE A 307 5.35 -3.53 -12.30
CA PHE A 307 5.88 -2.17 -12.22
C PHE A 307 4.97 -1.24 -11.41
N PHE A 308 3.67 -1.16 -11.75
CA PHE A 308 2.74 -0.27 -11.06
C PHE A 308 2.47 -0.67 -9.60
N ARG A 309 2.60 -1.96 -9.25
CA ARG A 309 2.56 -2.40 -7.85
C ARG A 309 3.77 -1.90 -7.07
N ASN A 310 4.96 -1.89 -7.66
CA ASN A 310 6.13 -1.28 -7.03
C ASN A 310 5.95 0.23 -6.90
N LEU A 311 5.56 0.89 -7.99
CA LEU A 311 5.35 2.34 -8.02
C LEU A 311 4.31 2.79 -6.99
N ASN A 312 3.21 2.07 -6.84
CA ASN A 312 2.18 2.36 -5.84
C ASN A 312 2.71 2.32 -4.40
N ARG A 313 3.56 1.33 -4.08
CA ARG A 313 4.22 1.25 -2.77
C ARG A 313 5.20 2.40 -2.55
N GLU A 314 5.97 2.75 -3.57
CA GLU A 314 6.91 3.87 -3.51
C GLU A 314 6.17 5.19 -3.28
N VAL A 315 5.06 5.43 -3.99
CA VAL A 315 4.21 6.61 -3.81
C VAL A 315 3.59 6.64 -2.40
N GLU A 316 3.03 5.54 -1.91
CA GLU A 316 2.51 5.46 -0.53
C GLU A 316 3.62 5.78 0.49
N GLN A 317 4.81 5.21 0.31
CA GLN A 317 5.94 5.47 1.19
C GLN A 317 6.42 6.93 1.11
N GLN A 318 6.45 7.53 -0.06
CA GLN A 318 6.80 8.94 -0.21
C GLN A 318 5.78 9.84 0.48
N LEU A 319 4.47 9.60 0.31
CA LEU A 319 3.38 10.33 1.00
C LEU A 319 3.51 10.28 2.54
N LEU A 320 4.06 9.19 3.06
CA LEU A 320 4.27 9.01 4.50
C LEU A 320 5.60 9.59 4.99
N SER A 321 6.64 9.63 4.15
CA SER A 321 8.01 9.97 4.58
C SER A 321 8.42 11.41 4.31
N TYR A 322 7.94 12.05 3.23
CA TYR A 322 8.47 13.35 2.78
C TYR A 322 8.35 14.46 3.85
N VAL A 323 7.34 14.36 4.73
CA VAL A 323 7.11 15.31 5.82
C VAL A 323 8.23 15.32 6.85
N TYR A 324 9.00 14.23 6.95
CA TYR A 324 10.14 14.08 7.86
C TYR A 324 11.50 14.37 7.19
N SER A 325 11.55 14.46 5.87
CA SER A 325 12.78 14.63 5.09
C SER A 325 13.15 16.10 4.80
N LYS A 326 12.35 17.07 5.28
CA LYS A 326 12.60 18.49 5.02
C LYS A 326 13.91 18.93 5.73
N PRO A 327 14.84 19.64 5.03
CA PRO A 327 16.09 20.13 5.62
C PRO A 327 15.88 20.98 6.88
N ASP A 328 14.84 21.82 6.88
CA ASP A 328 14.45 22.69 8.00
C ASP A 328 13.88 21.92 9.21
N MET A 329 13.70 20.60 9.09
CA MET A 329 13.11 19.72 10.10
C MET A 329 14.11 18.69 10.65
N GLN A 330 15.39 18.71 10.21
CA GLN A 330 16.41 17.85 10.80
C GLN A 330 16.63 18.19 12.28
N GLY A 331 16.31 17.25 13.16
CA GLY A 331 16.40 17.40 14.62
C GLY A 331 15.12 17.87 15.31
N ILE A 332 14.05 18.16 14.56
CA ILE A 332 12.74 18.50 15.13
C ILE A 332 11.95 17.21 15.42
N PRO A 333 11.25 17.10 16.57
CA PRO A 333 10.41 15.94 16.87
C PRO A 333 9.36 15.71 15.75
N PRO A 334 9.10 14.46 15.33
CA PRO A 334 8.15 14.12 14.26
C PRO A 334 6.77 14.79 14.37
N PHE A 335 6.28 15.00 15.59
CA PHE A 335 5.00 15.65 15.87
C PHE A 335 4.98 17.14 15.50
N GLU A 336 6.08 17.86 15.74
CA GLU A 336 6.21 19.27 15.41
C GLU A 336 6.35 19.49 13.90
N ALA A 337 7.01 18.57 13.18
CA ALA A 337 7.11 18.62 11.72
C ALA A 337 5.73 18.50 11.05
N ILE A 338 4.87 17.60 11.55
CA ILE A 338 3.50 17.43 11.04
C ILE A 338 2.64 18.65 11.38
N SER A 339 2.77 19.20 12.58
CA SER A 339 1.98 20.34 13.05
C SER A 339 2.20 21.63 12.25
N ARG A 340 3.33 21.72 11.52
CA ARG A 340 3.67 22.87 10.66
C ARG A 340 3.16 22.75 9.24
N LEU A 341 2.57 21.62 8.84
CA LEU A 341 1.96 21.47 7.51
C LEU A 341 0.73 22.37 7.41
N HIS A 342 0.59 23.04 6.28
CA HIS A 342 -0.66 23.73 5.97
C HIS A 342 -1.82 22.72 5.91
N SER A 343 -2.99 23.07 6.44
CA SER A 343 -4.12 22.13 6.54
C SER A 343 -4.52 21.53 5.18
N VAL A 344 -4.47 22.34 4.11
CA VAL A 344 -4.74 21.86 2.73
C VAL A 344 -3.72 20.81 2.30
N GLU A 345 -2.44 20.99 2.61
CA GLU A 345 -1.40 20.01 2.30
C GLU A 345 -1.63 18.71 3.09
N ALA A 346 -1.93 18.82 4.39
CA ALA A 346 -2.22 17.68 5.24
C ALA A 346 -3.45 16.87 4.77
N ILE A 347 -4.55 17.55 4.44
CA ILE A 347 -5.77 16.94 3.90
C ILE A 347 -5.46 16.24 2.58
N THR A 348 -4.77 16.91 1.66
CA THR A 348 -4.43 16.36 0.34
C THR A 348 -3.61 15.08 0.50
N ARG A 349 -2.57 15.12 1.33
CA ARG A 349 -1.71 13.98 1.61
C ARG A 349 -2.49 12.78 2.16
N ILE A 350 -3.30 13.00 3.20
CA ILE A 350 -4.06 11.93 3.85
C ILE A 350 -5.15 11.39 2.93
N ALA A 351 -5.84 12.26 2.19
CA ALA A 351 -6.81 11.86 1.18
C ALA A 351 -6.16 11.03 0.06
N SER A 352 -4.95 11.38 -0.39
CA SER A 352 -4.21 10.58 -1.36
C SER A 352 -3.86 9.17 -0.83
N VAL A 353 -3.44 9.06 0.44
CA VAL A 353 -3.23 7.73 1.08
C VAL A 353 -4.53 6.93 1.14
N CYS A 354 -5.64 7.57 1.53
CA CYS A 354 -6.97 6.92 1.56
C CYS A 354 -7.40 6.48 0.16
N TYR A 355 -7.19 7.33 -0.84
CA TYR A 355 -7.53 7.04 -2.23
C TYR A 355 -6.73 5.84 -2.73
N LEU A 356 -5.40 5.83 -2.55
CA LEU A 356 -4.52 4.73 -2.96
C LEU A 356 -4.87 3.38 -2.29
N ASN A 357 -5.45 3.39 -1.08
CA ASN A 357 -5.94 2.15 -0.44
C ASN A 357 -7.05 1.44 -1.23
N HIS A 358 -7.64 2.09 -2.23
CA HIS A 358 -8.62 1.50 -3.16
C HIS A 358 -7.99 1.01 -4.46
N PHE A 359 -6.66 1.11 -4.61
CA PHE A 359 -5.92 0.72 -5.81
C PHE A 359 -4.97 -0.46 -5.54
N LEU A 360 -4.95 -1.41 -6.47
CA LEU A 360 -4.05 -2.58 -6.52
C LEU A 360 -4.16 -3.54 -5.32
N ILE A 361 -3.78 -3.11 -4.13
CA ILE A 361 -3.90 -3.87 -2.87
C ILE A 361 -4.96 -3.18 -2.02
N VAL A 362 -6.18 -3.70 -2.12
CA VAL A 362 -7.37 -3.09 -1.52
C VAL A 362 -7.58 -3.60 -0.11
N SER A 363 -7.75 -2.68 0.83
CA SER A 363 -8.28 -2.99 2.16
C SER A 363 -9.72 -2.51 2.25
N PRO A 364 -10.69 -3.39 2.59
CA PRO A 364 -12.08 -2.98 2.70
C PRO A 364 -12.28 -1.83 3.69
N PRO A 365 -13.25 -0.93 3.47
CA PRO A 365 -13.62 0.12 4.41
C PRO A 365 -13.76 -0.39 5.85
N SER A 366 -14.44 -1.51 6.05
CA SER A 366 -14.67 -2.05 7.40
C SER A 366 -13.41 -2.59 8.07
N SER A 367 -12.28 -2.76 7.39
CA SER A 367 -11.03 -3.22 8.01
C SER A 367 -10.49 -2.24 9.03
N GLY A 368 -9.68 -2.74 9.97
CA GLY A 368 -9.02 -1.91 10.97
C GLY A 368 -8.15 -0.82 10.35
N LEU A 369 -7.48 -1.13 9.23
CA LEU A 369 -6.77 -0.15 8.42
C LEU A 369 -7.73 0.87 7.76
N GLY A 370 -8.80 0.41 7.12
CA GLY A 370 -9.80 1.27 6.47
C GLY A 370 -10.46 2.26 7.44
N ARG A 371 -10.85 1.78 8.63
CA ARG A 371 -11.37 2.61 9.73
C ARG A 371 -10.34 3.62 10.22
N ALA A 372 -9.08 3.22 10.37
CA ALA A 372 -8.01 4.13 10.80
C ALA A 372 -7.75 5.25 9.77
N LEU A 373 -7.65 4.90 8.48
CA LEU A 373 -7.50 5.87 7.39
C LEU A 373 -8.65 6.89 7.37
N THR A 374 -9.88 6.39 7.46
CA THR A 374 -11.08 7.22 7.51
C THR A 374 -11.06 8.17 8.70
N LYS A 375 -10.71 7.68 9.90
CA LYS A 375 -10.59 8.49 11.10
C LYS A 375 -9.52 9.57 10.97
N ASN A 376 -8.36 9.24 10.39
CA ASN A 376 -7.28 10.19 10.16
C ASN A 376 -7.71 11.30 9.19
N LEU A 377 -8.41 10.96 8.10
CA LEU A 377 -8.93 11.96 7.15
C LEU A 377 -10.00 12.84 7.77
N LYS A 378 -10.93 12.24 8.52
CA LYS A 378 -11.95 12.98 9.28
C LYS A 378 -11.32 13.98 10.23
N GLN A 379 -10.31 13.55 11.00
CA GLN A 379 -9.60 14.43 11.94
C GLN A 379 -8.89 15.58 11.21
N ALA A 380 -8.16 15.30 10.13
CA ALA A 380 -7.45 16.34 9.37
C ALA A 380 -8.39 17.40 8.77
N ILE A 381 -9.58 16.99 8.32
CA ILE A 381 -10.61 17.92 7.82
C ILE A 381 -11.28 18.69 8.97
N ALA A 382 -11.47 18.05 10.13
CA ALA A 382 -12.04 18.69 11.32
C ALA A 382 -11.12 19.76 11.91
N ASP A 383 -9.81 19.52 11.90
CA ASP A 383 -8.78 20.44 12.40
C ASP A 383 -8.55 21.65 11.47
N CYS A 384 -9.02 21.58 10.22
CA CYS A 384 -8.94 22.68 9.28
C CYS A 384 -10.02 23.73 9.60
N THR A 385 -9.64 25.00 9.74
CA THR A 385 -10.60 26.10 9.92
C THR A 385 -11.27 26.47 8.60
N TRP A 386 -12.53 26.07 8.44
CA TRP A 386 -13.31 26.23 7.20
C TRP A 386 -13.49 27.70 6.79
N SER A 387 -13.68 28.59 7.78
CA SER A 387 -13.95 30.01 7.56
C SER A 387 -12.79 30.78 6.94
N SER A 388 -11.57 30.23 6.96
CA SER A 388 -10.38 30.85 6.36
C SER A 388 -10.06 30.34 4.96
N LEU A 389 -10.77 29.33 4.46
CA LEU A 389 -10.50 28.76 3.13
C LEU A 389 -11.15 29.62 2.03
N SER A 390 -10.33 30.02 1.04
CA SER A 390 -10.84 30.65 -0.18
C SER A 390 -11.68 29.65 -0.99
N LYS A 391 -12.57 30.17 -1.86
CA LYS A 391 -13.41 29.33 -2.75
C LYS A 391 -12.60 28.35 -3.61
N GLU A 392 -11.34 28.68 -3.88
CA GLU A 392 -10.41 27.88 -4.68
C GLU A 392 -10.08 26.52 -4.03
N HIS A 393 -10.26 26.39 -2.72
CA HIS A 393 -9.97 25.16 -1.97
C HIS A 393 -11.15 24.20 -1.88
N TYR A 394 -12.36 24.66 -2.21
CA TYR A 394 -13.57 23.86 -2.05
C TYR A 394 -13.65 22.66 -3.00
N GLY A 395 -13.05 22.75 -4.20
CA GLY A 395 -12.93 21.60 -5.10
C GLY A 395 -12.10 20.47 -4.48
N LEU A 396 -10.95 20.81 -3.90
CA LEU A 396 -10.06 19.86 -3.23
C LEU A 396 -10.71 19.26 -2.00
N LEU A 397 -11.38 20.09 -1.20
CA LEU A 397 -12.09 19.62 -0.01
C LEU A 397 -13.25 18.70 -0.39
N ALA A 398 -14.02 19.03 -1.45
CA ALA A 398 -15.06 18.15 -1.97
C ALA A 398 -14.47 16.81 -2.41
N TRP A 399 -13.36 16.81 -3.16
CA TRP A 399 -12.65 15.59 -3.54
C TRP A 399 -12.26 14.76 -2.30
N ALA A 400 -11.64 15.38 -1.28
CA ALA A 400 -11.28 14.68 -0.05
C ALA A 400 -12.49 14.12 0.71
N LEU A 401 -13.62 14.84 0.74
CA LEU A 401 -14.86 14.37 1.35
C LEU A 401 -15.47 13.19 0.58
N PHE A 402 -15.43 13.18 -0.75
CA PHE A 402 -15.84 12.02 -1.56
C PHE A 402 -14.96 10.80 -1.29
N VAL A 403 -13.64 11.00 -1.23
CA VAL A 403 -12.70 9.93 -0.84
C VAL A 403 -13.05 9.40 0.54
N GLY A 404 -13.28 10.27 1.53
CA GLY A 404 -13.68 9.88 2.88
C GLY A 404 -15.02 9.13 2.93
N ALA A 405 -16.03 9.62 2.23
CA ALA A 405 -17.35 8.98 2.14
C ALA A 405 -17.30 7.60 1.47
N GLN A 406 -16.47 7.43 0.42
CA GLN A 406 -16.21 6.12 -0.18
C GLN A 406 -15.46 5.20 0.79
N SER A 407 -14.40 5.70 1.41
CA SER A 407 -13.54 4.95 2.35
C SER A 407 -14.25 4.53 3.63
N SER A 408 -15.39 5.16 3.93
CA SER A 408 -16.22 4.92 5.11
C SER A 408 -17.50 4.14 4.82
N ALA A 409 -17.63 3.51 3.65
CA ALA A 409 -18.83 2.73 3.32
C ALA A 409 -19.12 1.67 4.41
N GLY A 410 -20.32 1.73 4.98
CA GLY A 410 -20.75 0.86 6.09
C GLY A 410 -20.20 1.22 7.48
N GLN A 411 -19.46 2.33 7.62
CA GLN A 411 -18.96 2.84 8.90
C GLN A 411 -19.83 3.98 9.45
N VAL A 412 -19.71 4.24 10.75
CA VAL A 412 -20.43 5.33 11.44
C VAL A 412 -19.94 6.72 11.05
N GLU A 413 -18.75 6.82 10.46
CA GLU A 413 -18.15 8.06 10.00
C GLU A 413 -18.73 8.56 8.68
N ARG A 414 -19.37 7.70 7.87
CA ARG A 414 -19.86 8.09 6.53
C ARG A 414 -20.77 9.33 6.54
N PRO A 415 -21.81 9.41 7.39
CA PRO A 415 -22.68 10.59 7.45
C PRO A 415 -21.90 11.89 7.67
N TRP A 416 -20.84 11.85 8.49
CA TRP A 416 -20.02 13.02 8.78
C TRP A 416 -19.35 13.63 7.53
N PHE A 417 -18.93 12.80 6.57
CA PHE A 417 -18.36 13.25 5.30
C PHE A 417 -19.45 13.77 4.36
N VAL A 418 -20.59 13.06 4.29
CA VAL A 418 -21.72 13.40 3.41
C VAL A 418 -22.36 14.73 3.81
N GLU A 419 -22.68 14.93 5.09
CA GLU A 419 -23.27 16.17 5.61
C GLU A 419 -22.41 17.40 5.34
N ARG A 420 -21.09 17.23 5.22
CA ARG A 420 -20.11 18.29 4.95
C ARG A 420 -20.00 18.68 3.47
N LEU A 421 -20.46 17.82 2.56
CA LEU A 421 -20.49 18.15 1.12
C LEU A 421 -21.59 19.18 0.81
N PHE A 422 -22.72 19.15 1.54
CA PHE A 422 -23.87 20.00 1.25
C PHE A 422 -23.58 21.51 1.39
N PRO A 423 -22.98 22.01 2.49
CA PRO A 423 -22.62 23.43 2.60
C PRO A 423 -21.66 23.89 1.50
N ILE A 424 -20.71 23.04 1.11
CA ILE A 424 -19.75 23.35 0.05
C ILE A 424 -20.48 23.48 -1.29
N ALA A 425 -21.37 22.54 -1.60
CA ALA A 425 -22.18 22.58 -2.80
C ALA A 425 -23.01 23.86 -2.89
N LEU A 426 -23.63 24.30 -1.80
CA LEU A 426 -24.38 25.55 -1.75
C LEU A 426 -23.49 26.79 -1.99
N ILE A 427 -22.34 26.88 -1.32
CA ILE A 427 -21.42 28.03 -1.45
C ILE A 427 -20.85 28.15 -2.87
N CYS A 428 -20.59 27.00 -3.51
CA CYS A 428 -20.05 26.92 -4.87
C CYS A 428 -21.13 26.93 -5.95
N GLY A 429 -22.42 26.84 -5.59
CA GLY A 429 -23.53 26.82 -6.54
C GLY A 429 -23.60 25.54 -7.38
N TRP A 430 -23.13 24.40 -6.84
CA TRP A 430 -23.19 23.10 -7.50
C TRP A 430 -24.54 22.43 -7.25
N ASN A 431 -25.45 22.58 -8.21
CA ASN A 431 -26.85 22.16 -8.09
C ASN A 431 -27.11 20.74 -8.62
N GLY A 432 -26.09 20.06 -9.16
CA GLY A 432 -26.27 18.72 -9.70
C GLY A 432 -24.96 17.98 -9.95
N TRP A 433 -25.08 16.66 -10.07
CA TRP A 433 -23.94 15.75 -10.22
C TRP A 433 -23.00 16.15 -11.36
N LYS A 434 -23.54 16.58 -12.52
CA LYS A 434 -22.73 16.98 -13.67
C LYS A 434 -21.79 18.16 -13.37
N GLN A 435 -22.25 19.14 -12.60
CA GLN A 435 -21.42 20.28 -12.21
C GLN A 435 -20.32 19.84 -11.23
N MET A 436 -20.70 19.03 -10.24
CA MET A 436 -19.76 18.47 -9.27
C MET A 436 -18.71 17.57 -9.93
N SER A 437 -19.13 16.62 -10.77
CA SER A 437 -18.24 15.69 -11.47
C SER A 437 -17.26 16.44 -12.38
N ASN A 438 -17.69 17.53 -13.02
CA ASN A 438 -16.79 18.36 -13.83
C ASN A 438 -15.68 19.00 -12.99
N VAL A 439 -15.96 19.41 -11.75
CA VAL A 439 -14.92 19.90 -10.83
C VAL A 439 -14.00 18.75 -10.41
N LEU A 440 -14.57 17.58 -10.10
CA LEU A 440 -13.79 16.44 -9.63
C LEU A 440 -12.86 15.84 -10.70
N ILE A 441 -13.20 15.97 -12.00
CA ILE A 441 -12.33 15.57 -13.13
C ILE A 441 -10.95 16.22 -13.07
N ASP A 442 -10.85 17.46 -12.57
CA ASP A 442 -9.57 18.17 -12.42
C ASP A 442 -8.75 17.70 -11.20
N TYR A 443 -9.34 16.82 -10.37
CA TYR A 443 -8.70 16.11 -9.26
C TYR A 443 -8.57 14.61 -9.61
N PHE A 444 -8.43 13.75 -8.61
CA PHE A 444 -8.38 12.30 -8.81
C PHE A 444 -9.79 11.69 -8.78
N TYR A 445 -10.51 11.85 -9.88
CA TYR A 445 -11.79 11.21 -10.15
C TYR A 445 -11.75 10.50 -11.49
N LEU A 446 -12.02 9.18 -11.47
CA LEU A 446 -12.14 8.37 -12.68
C LEU A 446 -13.60 7.96 -12.87
N PRO A 447 -14.30 8.43 -13.91
CA PRO A 447 -15.67 8.01 -14.17
C PRO A 447 -15.85 6.49 -14.25
N SER A 448 -14.90 5.78 -14.88
CA SER A 448 -14.93 4.31 -15.02
C SER A 448 -15.01 3.56 -13.69
N THR A 449 -14.47 4.14 -12.62
CA THR A 449 -14.26 3.47 -11.33
C THR A 449 -15.12 4.09 -10.24
N ASN A 450 -15.22 5.41 -10.22
CA ASN A 450 -15.81 6.17 -9.13
C ASN A 450 -17.25 6.62 -9.40
N GLU A 451 -17.69 6.76 -10.66
CA GLU A 451 -18.95 7.45 -10.98
C GLU A 451 -20.14 6.86 -10.24
N THR A 452 -20.34 5.54 -10.30
CA THR A 452 -21.48 4.88 -9.65
C THR A 452 -21.49 5.14 -8.14
N GLY A 453 -20.33 4.99 -7.48
CA GLY A 453 -20.22 5.18 -6.03
C GLY A 453 -20.34 6.64 -5.62
N TRP A 454 -19.71 7.55 -6.33
CA TRP A 454 -19.67 8.97 -5.99
C TRP A 454 -20.98 9.67 -6.34
N LYS A 455 -21.66 9.28 -7.42
CA LYS A 455 -23.02 9.74 -7.70
C LYS A 455 -23.99 9.30 -6.60
N SER A 456 -23.84 8.10 -6.05
CA SER A 456 -24.63 7.67 -4.89
C SER A 456 -24.36 8.54 -3.66
N ILE A 457 -23.09 8.87 -3.38
CA ILE A 457 -22.70 9.79 -2.29
C ILE A 457 -23.30 11.18 -2.51
N TRP A 458 -23.27 11.69 -3.75
CA TRP A 458 -23.85 12.97 -4.08
C TRP A 458 -25.37 13.00 -3.88
N ASN A 459 -26.07 11.95 -4.29
CA ASN A 459 -27.51 11.84 -4.07
C ASN A 459 -27.85 11.84 -2.57
N GLU A 460 -27.09 11.12 -1.75
CA GLU A 460 -27.22 11.11 -0.28
C GLU A 460 -26.97 12.51 0.34
N THR A 461 -26.14 13.33 -0.30
CA THR A 461 -25.87 14.72 0.13
C THR A 461 -27.04 15.65 -0.17
N MET A 462 -27.82 15.36 -1.22
CA MET A 462 -28.90 16.23 -1.72
C MET A 462 -30.29 15.85 -1.19
N THR A 463 -30.40 14.71 -0.49
CA THR A 463 -31.58 14.30 0.28
C THR A 463 -31.58 14.95 1.64
#